data_AF-A0A7Y5L1V8-F1
#
_entry.id   AF-A0A7Y5L1V8-F1
#
_cell.length_a   1.000
_cell.length_b   1.000
_cell.length_c   1.000
_cell.angle_alpha   90.00
_cell.angle_beta   90.00
_cell.angle_gamma   90.00
#
_symmetry.space_group_name_H-M   'P 1'
#
loop_
_entity.id
_entity.type
_entity.pdbx_description
1 polymer ?
#
loop_
_entity_poly.entity_id
_entity_poly.type
_entity_poly.pdbx_seq_one_letter_code
_entity_poly.pdbx_strand_id
1 'polypeptide(L)'
;MTASLRSVSCFSAMLVFGGSVALGFGAGCGDDGTGGAGGGGPAESGTVEVQISGEELATDGFDFPTGSEVTFVDGWAITFDHVFVTVGRAWLSDNPDVSPSDQSQTGADVAELVGPWAVDVARDGDRPGVGGEGTAHLLGVIEDRNLNDGASFDSDRRYAFSFSFVPASADAAPIGFADDPDALAAYDEAVAGGYSVYYVGTATFQGGSTCESADPAYDFEAVPKTVRFKLGFDTPVHYRNCQNENNDGDPLPDEEFQRGISILTNQASVAQITVHIEHPFYSAVQHEPPIYFDQFAARLVGAADDAVLTTEALAGVDPTGFEDVSGANLPWRSCDGSPLPAGTDRAFDVGSIPVGPAQDPSDGFRDYLDYVRYVQSTQGHMNGGEGLCFIDRQYPSPR
;
A
#
# COMPACT_ATOMS: atom_id res chain seq x y z
N MET A 1 -8.86 2.12 -37.40
CA MET A 1 -9.50 3.14 -36.55
C MET A 1 -8.99 2.88 -35.15
N THR A 2 -7.93 3.57 -34.77
CA THR A 2 -7.21 3.42 -33.50
C THR A 2 -7.84 4.36 -32.48
N ALA A 3 -8.48 3.79 -31.46
CA ALA A 3 -8.98 4.55 -30.31
C ALA A 3 -7.83 4.67 -29.29
N SER A 4 -7.40 5.91 -29.05
CA SER A 4 -6.53 6.30 -27.95
C SER A 4 -7.41 6.43 -26.70
N LEU A 5 -7.15 5.58 -25.70
CA LEU A 5 -7.66 5.75 -24.35
C LEU A 5 -6.90 6.92 -23.73
N ARG A 6 -7.64 7.96 -23.33
CA ARG A 6 -7.13 9.10 -22.56
C ARG A 6 -7.38 8.79 -21.09
N SER A 7 -6.37 8.97 -20.25
CA SER A 7 -6.56 9.03 -18.80
C SER A 7 -7.51 10.18 -18.48
N VAL A 8 -8.45 9.90 -17.59
CA VAL A 8 -9.34 10.91 -17.01
C VAL A 8 -8.64 11.38 -15.75
N SER A 9 -8.01 12.55 -15.80
CA SER A 9 -7.54 13.24 -14.59
C SER A 9 -8.75 13.56 -13.72
N CYS A 10 -8.80 12.99 -12.52
CA CYS A 10 -9.80 13.32 -11.53
C CYS A 10 -9.54 14.73 -10.99
N PHE A 11 -10.60 15.53 -10.96
CA PHE A 11 -10.61 16.90 -10.46
C PHE A 11 -10.69 16.85 -8.92
N SER A 12 -9.61 17.15 -8.21
CA SER A 12 -9.70 17.44 -6.77
C SER A 12 -10.46 18.76 -6.59
N ALA A 13 -11.67 18.67 -6.04
CA ALA A 13 -12.47 19.83 -5.68
C ALA A 13 -11.83 20.53 -4.47
N MET A 14 -10.98 21.51 -4.74
CA MET A 14 -10.36 22.37 -3.74
C MET A 14 -11.46 23.21 -3.04
N LEU A 15 -11.88 22.77 -1.86
CA LEU A 15 -12.82 23.51 -1.02
C LEU A 15 -12.07 24.65 -0.30
N VAL A 16 -12.16 25.85 -0.87
CA VAL A 16 -11.57 27.08 -0.31
C VAL A 16 -12.38 27.52 0.92
N PHE A 17 -11.90 27.23 2.12
CA PHE A 17 -12.32 27.95 3.33
C PHE A 17 -11.37 29.13 3.58
N GLY A 18 -11.87 30.34 3.31
CA GLY A 18 -11.21 31.60 3.63
C GLY A 18 -11.27 31.90 5.13
N GLY A 19 -10.10 32.06 5.74
CA GLY A 19 -9.94 32.51 7.12
C GLY A 19 -8.56 33.14 7.33
N SER A 20 -8.43 34.43 7.02
CA SER A 20 -7.20 35.21 7.18
C SER A 20 -6.84 35.41 8.66
N VAL A 21 -5.66 34.91 9.08
CA VAL A 21 -4.96 35.41 10.27
C VAL A 21 -3.54 35.79 9.85
N ALA A 22 -3.29 37.10 9.79
CA ALA A 22 -1.98 37.67 9.53
C ALA A 22 -1.13 37.65 10.81
N LEU A 23 -0.02 36.92 10.80
CA LEU A 23 1.05 37.07 11.78
C LEU A 23 2.31 37.56 11.04
N GLY A 24 2.71 38.80 11.37
CA GLY A 24 3.86 39.46 10.78
C GLY A 24 5.17 38.91 11.32
N PHE A 25 6.06 38.51 10.42
CA PHE A 25 7.47 38.33 10.72
C PHE A 25 8.24 39.57 10.29
N GLY A 26 8.94 40.16 11.26
CA GLY A 26 9.78 41.34 11.08
C GLY A 26 11.03 41.01 10.29
N ALA A 27 11.31 41.85 9.30
CA ALA A 27 12.58 41.90 8.60
C ALA A 27 13.67 42.43 9.55
N GLY A 28 14.70 41.61 9.79
CA GLY A 28 15.96 42.02 10.40
C GLY A 28 17.08 41.91 9.37
N CYS A 29 17.45 43.03 8.74
CA CYS A 29 18.67 43.14 7.98
C CYS A 29 19.84 43.37 8.95
N GLY A 30 20.81 42.46 8.97
CA GLY A 30 22.10 42.62 9.64
C GLY A 30 23.21 42.16 8.71
N ASP A 31 23.88 43.12 8.10
CA ASP A 31 25.14 42.97 7.39
C ASP A 31 26.27 43.29 8.38
N ASP A 32 27.35 42.48 8.39
CA ASP A 32 28.72 42.90 8.70
C ASP A 32 29.67 41.68 8.88
N GLY A 33 30.39 41.37 7.81
CA GLY A 33 31.85 41.14 7.79
C GLY A 33 32.48 40.06 8.69
N THR A 34 33.11 39.07 8.07
CA THR A 34 34.59 38.99 7.94
C THR A 34 34.99 37.69 7.24
N GLY A 35 35.82 37.84 6.19
CA GLY A 35 36.36 36.73 5.42
C GLY A 35 37.25 35.83 6.28
N GLY A 36 36.78 34.62 6.53
CA GLY A 36 37.62 33.48 6.86
C GLY A 36 37.67 32.55 5.64
N ALA A 37 38.85 32.39 5.06
CA ALA A 37 39.13 31.26 4.17
C ALA A 37 39.11 29.98 5.03
N GLY A 38 37.91 29.49 5.33
CA GLY A 38 37.69 28.18 5.92
C GLY A 38 38.08 27.15 4.88
N GLY A 39 39.08 26.33 5.18
CA GLY A 39 39.36 25.14 4.39
C GLY A 39 38.07 24.36 4.22
N GLY A 40 37.68 24.11 2.98
CA GLY A 40 36.57 23.23 2.65
C GLY A 40 36.86 21.86 3.23
N GLY A 41 36.37 21.63 4.45
CA GLY A 41 36.05 20.27 4.86
C GLY A 41 35.09 19.68 3.82
N PRO A 42 35.10 18.36 3.61
CA PRO A 42 34.08 17.74 2.78
C PRO A 42 32.71 18.27 3.23
N ALA A 43 31.90 18.75 2.28
CA ALA A 43 30.51 19.08 2.58
C ALA A 43 29.91 17.84 3.25
N GLU A 44 29.32 17.99 4.44
CA GLU A 44 28.77 16.83 5.14
C GLU A 44 27.62 16.31 4.27
N SER A 45 27.71 15.02 3.90
CA SER A 45 26.68 14.42 3.07
C SER A 45 25.36 14.37 3.84
N GLY A 46 24.27 14.52 3.10
CA GLY A 46 22.96 14.16 3.64
C GLY A 46 22.86 12.68 3.94
N THR A 47 21.81 12.30 4.67
CA THR A 47 21.46 10.91 4.97
C THR A 47 20.06 10.60 4.44
N VAL A 48 19.68 9.32 4.43
CA VAL A 48 18.31 8.91 4.14
C VAL A 48 17.73 8.19 5.36
N GLU A 49 16.72 8.77 5.99
CA GLU A 49 15.90 8.10 7.00
C GLU A 49 14.86 7.23 6.28
N VAL A 50 14.92 5.91 6.51
CA VAL A 50 13.97 4.95 5.96
C VAL A 50 12.95 4.62 7.03
N GLN A 51 11.69 4.93 6.75
CA GLN A 51 10.56 4.66 7.64
C GLN A 51 9.47 3.88 6.92
N ILE A 52 8.49 3.37 7.66
CA ILE A 52 7.34 2.64 7.11
C ILE A 52 6.06 3.02 7.85
N SER A 53 4.95 3.14 7.13
CA SER A 53 3.62 3.45 7.66
C SER A 53 2.55 2.67 6.91
N GLY A 54 1.46 2.32 7.59
CA GLY A 54 0.22 1.86 6.97
C GLY A 54 -0.82 2.98 6.83
N GLU A 55 -0.39 4.23 7.02
CA GLU A 55 -1.21 5.44 7.06
C GLU A 55 -2.31 5.36 8.12
N GLU A 56 -3.25 6.30 8.12
CA GLU A 56 -4.34 6.31 9.11
C GLU A 56 -5.25 5.09 8.93
N LEU A 57 -5.38 4.55 7.72
CA LEU A 57 -6.22 3.38 7.47
C LEU A 57 -5.74 2.14 8.23
N ALA A 58 -4.44 1.94 8.44
CA ALA A 58 -3.96 0.78 9.19
C ALA A 58 -4.19 0.90 10.69
N THR A 59 -4.13 2.11 11.24
CA THR A 59 -4.35 2.36 12.67
C THR A 59 -5.83 2.46 13.02
N ASP A 60 -6.60 3.17 12.19
CA ASP A 60 -7.98 3.55 12.49
C ASP A 60 -8.97 2.61 11.80
N GLY A 61 -8.55 2.00 10.68
CA GLY A 61 -9.39 1.14 9.87
C GLY A 61 -10.21 1.90 8.83
N PHE A 62 -11.29 1.24 8.40
CA PHE A 62 -12.25 1.76 7.45
C PHE A 62 -13.57 1.99 8.16
N ASP A 63 -13.90 3.23 8.44
CA ASP A 63 -15.20 3.63 8.97
C ASP A 63 -16.24 3.70 7.84
N PHE A 64 -17.50 3.48 8.20
CA PHE A 64 -18.63 3.56 7.29
C PHE A 64 -19.79 4.35 7.93
N PRO A 65 -20.53 5.19 7.17
CA PRO A 65 -20.30 5.61 5.77
C PRO A 65 -19.30 6.76 5.63
N THR A 66 -18.79 7.27 6.75
CA THR A 66 -17.87 8.42 6.83
C THR A 66 -16.95 8.20 8.02
N GLY A 67 -15.74 8.74 7.97
CA GLY A 67 -14.76 8.63 9.06
C GLY A 67 -13.38 8.25 8.57
N SER A 68 -13.32 7.64 7.38
CA SER A 68 -12.09 7.31 6.67
C SER A 68 -12.06 7.98 5.30
N GLU A 69 -10.85 8.13 4.76
CA GLU A 69 -10.63 8.63 3.39
C GLU A 69 -11.26 7.72 2.34
N VAL A 70 -11.14 6.41 2.54
CA VAL A 70 -11.71 5.37 1.68
C VAL A 70 -12.80 4.62 2.44
N THR A 71 -13.88 4.22 1.76
CA THR A 71 -15.02 3.53 2.37
C THR A 71 -15.48 2.36 1.50
N PHE A 72 -15.89 1.25 2.13
CA PHE A 72 -16.48 0.11 1.44
C PHE A 72 -17.88 0.45 0.91
N VAL A 73 -18.02 0.40 -0.41
CA VAL A 73 -19.28 0.75 -1.09
C VAL A 73 -20.45 -0.11 -0.60
N ASP A 74 -20.19 -1.37 -0.26
CA ASP A 74 -21.19 -2.33 0.20
C ASP A 74 -21.46 -2.32 1.71
N GLY A 75 -21.07 -1.26 2.43
CA GLY A 75 -21.58 -0.98 3.77
C GLY A 75 -20.79 -1.58 4.92
N TRP A 76 -19.52 -1.91 4.68
CA TRP A 76 -18.67 -2.52 5.69
C TRP A 76 -17.75 -1.51 6.34
N ALA A 77 -17.59 -1.65 7.65
CA ALA A 77 -16.48 -1.04 8.38
C ALA A 77 -15.47 -2.13 8.75
N ILE A 78 -14.18 -1.80 8.73
CA ILE A 78 -13.11 -2.73 9.10
C ILE A 78 -12.24 -2.10 10.17
N THR A 79 -11.88 -2.90 11.17
CA THR A 79 -10.87 -2.56 12.17
C THR A 79 -9.76 -3.60 12.10
N PHE A 80 -8.52 -3.17 12.21
CA PHE A 80 -7.36 -4.05 12.24
C PHE A 80 -6.85 -4.20 13.65
N ASP A 81 -6.68 -5.46 14.08
CA ASP A 81 -5.97 -5.77 15.31
C ASP A 81 -4.45 -5.67 15.05
N HIS A 82 -4.02 -6.19 13.90
CA HIS A 82 -2.63 -6.19 13.42
C HIS A 82 -2.54 -6.17 11.90
N VAL A 83 -1.53 -5.48 11.38
CA VAL A 83 -1.14 -5.51 9.96
C VAL A 83 0.36 -5.71 9.89
N PHE A 84 0.79 -6.95 9.68
CA PHE A 84 2.21 -7.27 9.62
C PHE A 84 2.74 -7.18 8.20
N VAL A 85 3.90 -6.55 8.06
CA VAL A 85 4.71 -6.55 6.86
C VAL A 85 6.15 -6.91 7.24
N THR A 86 6.75 -7.85 6.52
CA THR A 86 8.17 -8.19 6.73
C THR A 86 9.03 -7.54 5.66
N VAL A 87 9.76 -6.50 6.04
CA VAL A 87 10.64 -5.75 5.13
C VAL A 87 12.01 -6.42 5.11
N GLY A 88 12.46 -6.88 3.95
CA GLY A 88 13.73 -7.58 3.80
C GLY A 88 14.93 -6.65 3.67
N ARG A 89 14.77 -5.59 2.88
CA ARG A 89 15.77 -4.54 2.65
C ARG A 89 15.15 -3.31 2.00
N ALA A 90 15.80 -2.16 2.18
CA ALA A 90 15.63 -0.95 1.39
C ALA A 90 16.98 -0.56 0.77
N TRP A 91 17.00 -0.06 -0.47
CA TRP A 91 18.25 0.26 -1.15
C TRP A 91 18.14 1.47 -2.06
N LEU A 92 19.30 2.05 -2.35
CA LEU A 92 19.49 3.16 -3.25
C LEU A 92 20.33 2.70 -4.45
N SER A 93 19.88 3.03 -5.65
CA SER A 93 20.64 2.80 -6.88
C SER A 93 20.95 4.14 -7.57
N ASP A 94 22.07 4.21 -8.27
CA ASP A 94 22.38 5.37 -9.12
C ASP A 94 21.33 5.54 -10.22
N ASN A 95 21.11 6.78 -10.66
CA ASN A 95 20.31 7.14 -11.84
C ASN A 95 18.93 6.46 -11.94
N PRO A 96 17.87 7.03 -11.33
CA PRO A 96 16.51 6.49 -11.44
C PRO A 96 15.91 6.57 -12.86
N ASP A 97 16.51 7.38 -13.75
CA ASP A 97 15.97 7.68 -15.07
C ASP A 97 16.79 7.00 -16.20
N VAL A 98 17.43 5.86 -15.93
CA VAL A 98 18.18 5.09 -16.95
C VAL A 98 17.35 4.83 -18.20
N SER A 99 16.07 4.47 -18.02
CA SER A 99 15.11 4.31 -19.10
C SER A 99 13.85 5.14 -18.84
N PRO A 100 13.59 6.19 -19.65
CA PRO A 100 12.40 7.01 -19.50
C PRO A 100 11.08 6.24 -19.59
N SER A 101 11.04 5.12 -20.31
CA SER A 101 9.82 4.33 -20.54
C SER A 101 9.79 3.01 -19.76
N ASP A 102 10.75 2.77 -18.86
CA ASP A 102 10.83 1.54 -18.09
C ASP A 102 11.33 1.83 -16.67
N GLN A 103 10.39 1.93 -15.74
CA GLN A 103 10.65 2.22 -14.33
C GLN A 103 11.49 1.12 -13.65
N SER A 104 11.52 -0.11 -14.18
CA SER A 104 12.32 -1.19 -13.59
C SER A 104 13.83 -0.99 -13.70
N GLN A 105 14.28 -0.09 -14.58
CA GLN A 105 15.70 0.11 -14.90
C GLN A 105 16.31 1.26 -14.10
N THR A 106 17.40 0.94 -13.41
CA THR A 106 18.23 1.86 -12.64
C THR A 106 19.71 1.60 -12.92
N GLY A 107 20.59 2.44 -12.39
CA GLY A 107 22.02 2.20 -12.32
C GLY A 107 22.41 1.16 -11.27
N ALA A 108 23.67 1.16 -10.85
CA ALA A 108 24.16 0.22 -9.84
C ALA A 108 23.61 0.57 -8.45
N ASP A 109 23.35 -0.44 -7.62
CA ASP A 109 23.07 -0.25 -6.20
C ASP A 109 24.30 0.39 -5.52
N VAL A 110 24.08 1.46 -4.78
CA VAL A 110 25.13 2.25 -4.11
C VAL A 110 25.01 2.25 -2.60
N ALA A 111 23.83 1.99 -2.07
CA ALA A 111 23.62 1.89 -0.64
C ALA A 111 22.48 0.92 -0.31
N GLU A 112 22.53 0.27 0.84
CA GLU A 112 21.43 -0.54 1.34
C GLU A 112 21.29 -0.48 2.87
N LEU A 113 20.05 -0.65 3.31
CA LEU A 113 19.66 -0.97 4.68
C LEU A 113 19.09 -2.39 4.65
N VAL A 114 19.71 -3.32 5.38
CA VAL A 114 19.39 -4.76 5.35
C VAL A 114 18.64 -5.18 6.62
N GLY A 115 17.50 -5.84 6.44
CA GLY A 115 16.68 -6.40 7.51
C GLY A 115 16.98 -7.90 7.76
N PRO A 116 15.98 -8.74 8.09
CA PRO A 116 14.54 -8.46 8.03
C PRO A 116 13.99 -7.72 9.25
N TRP A 117 12.98 -6.88 9.03
CA TRP A 117 12.17 -6.27 10.08
C TRP A 117 10.73 -6.75 9.97
N ALA A 118 10.15 -7.19 11.08
CA ALA A 118 8.74 -7.51 11.19
C ALA A 118 8.05 -6.26 11.75
N VAL A 119 7.22 -5.62 10.94
CA VAL A 119 6.59 -4.35 11.30
C VAL A 119 5.10 -4.55 11.42
N ASP A 120 4.52 -4.21 12.57
CA ASP A 120 3.08 -4.06 12.71
C ASP A 120 2.68 -2.61 12.40
N VAL A 121 2.17 -2.38 11.19
CA VAL A 121 1.79 -1.03 10.74
C VAL A 121 0.40 -0.60 11.22
N ALA A 122 -0.33 -1.47 11.93
CA ALA A 122 -1.56 -1.10 12.64
C ALA A 122 -1.30 -0.41 13.98
N ARG A 123 -0.03 -0.23 14.35
CA ARG A 123 0.40 0.44 15.57
C ARG A 123 1.07 1.76 15.25
N ASP A 124 0.83 2.76 16.09
CA ASP A 124 1.48 4.06 15.97
C ASP A 124 3.01 3.93 16.00
N GLY A 125 3.66 4.60 15.06
CA GLY A 125 5.09 4.79 15.03
C GLY A 125 5.56 6.02 15.81
N ASP A 126 6.87 6.22 15.85
CA ASP A 126 7.51 7.34 16.57
C ASP A 126 7.90 8.51 15.64
N ARG A 127 7.65 8.39 14.34
CA ARG A 127 7.89 9.42 13.33
C ARG A 127 6.59 9.97 12.75
N PRO A 128 6.58 11.23 12.30
CA PRO A 128 5.46 11.74 11.52
C PRO A 128 5.34 10.98 10.19
N GLY A 129 4.11 10.69 9.76
CA GLY A 129 3.84 10.23 8.40
C GLY A 129 4.18 11.32 7.37
N VAL A 130 4.78 10.93 6.24
CA VAL A 130 5.15 11.87 5.17
C VAL A 130 3.93 12.42 4.41
N GLY A 131 2.84 11.65 4.32
CA GLY A 131 1.58 12.08 3.68
C GLY A 131 0.80 13.16 4.42
N GLY A 132 1.31 13.64 5.57
CA GLY A 132 0.68 14.67 6.39
C GLY A 132 -0.28 14.13 7.45
N GLU A 133 -0.55 12.83 7.43
CA GLU A 133 -1.47 12.11 8.30
C GLU A 133 -0.77 10.88 8.93
N GLY A 134 -1.28 10.45 10.09
CA GLY A 134 -0.76 9.29 10.82
C GLY A 134 0.71 9.38 11.31
N THR A 135 1.26 8.20 11.64
CA THR A 135 2.63 8.03 12.15
C THR A 135 3.37 6.92 11.39
N ALA A 136 4.70 6.87 11.52
CA ALA A 136 5.57 5.93 10.83
C ALA A 136 6.63 5.36 11.78
N HIS A 137 7.04 4.12 11.53
CA HIS A 137 8.12 3.44 12.25
C HIS A 137 9.44 3.62 11.53
N LEU A 138 10.50 4.02 12.26
CA LEU A 138 11.84 4.06 11.70
C LEU A 138 12.41 2.64 11.50
N LEU A 139 12.85 2.32 10.28
CA LEU A 139 13.61 1.10 10.00
C LEU A 139 15.11 1.30 10.20
N GLY A 140 15.62 2.48 9.83
CA GLY A 140 17.02 2.84 10.00
C GLY A 140 17.43 4.05 9.16
N VAL A 141 18.72 4.33 9.16
CA VAL A 141 19.31 5.46 8.44
C VAL A 141 20.42 4.95 7.52
N ILE A 142 20.37 5.36 6.25
CA ILE A 142 21.45 5.15 5.30
C ILE A 142 22.34 6.40 5.35
N GLU A 143 23.53 6.26 5.93
CA GLU A 143 24.44 7.38 6.20
C GLU A 143 25.35 7.72 5.01
N ASP A 144 25.68 6.72 4.19
CA ASP A 144 26.58 6.83 3.05
C ASP A 144 26.28 5.78 1.97
N ARG A 145 27.06 5.81 0.89
CA ARG A 145 27.05 4.76 -0.14
C ARG A 145 27.86 3.54 0.33
N ASN A 146 27.30 2.78 1.26
CA ASN A 146 27.97 1.63 1.87
C ASN A 146 28.33 0.49 0.88
N LEU A 147 27.72 0.46 -0.31
CA LEU A 147 28.09 -0.44 -1.42
C LEU A 147 29.15 0.15 -2.36
N ASN A 148 29.59 1.38 -2.10
CA ASN A 148 30.59 2.12 -2.87
C ASN A 148 31.64 2.76 -1.93
N ASP A 149 32.29 1.92 -1.14
CA ASP A 149 33.39 2.28 -0.23
C ASP A 149 33.06 3.37 0.81
N GLY A 150 31.78 3.50 1.20
CA GLY A 150 31.33 4.51 2.17
C GLY A 150 31.41 5.94 1.62
N ALA A 151 31.33 6.10 0.31
CA ALA A 151 31.38 7.42 -0.31
C ALA A 151 30.13 8.24 0.06
N SER A 152 30.33 9.51 0.39
CA SER A 152 29.26 10.49 0.59
C SER A 152 28.26 10.52 -0.56
N PHE A 153 26.99 10.77 -0.25
CA PHE A 153 25.96 11.03 -1.26
C PHE A 153 26.18 12.35 -1.99
N ASP A 154 25.83 12.36 -3.27
CA ASP A 154 25.87 13.53 -4.13
C ASP A 154 24.53 14.27 -4.05
N SER A 155 24.54 15.50 -3.54
CA SER A 155 23.31 16.26 -3.29
C SER A 155 22.73 16.97 -4.53
N ASP A 156 23.37 16.79 -5.70
CA ASP A 156 22.97 17.37 -6.98
C ASP A 156 22.23 16.37 -7.88
N ARG A 157 21.91 15.18 -7.36
CA ARG A 157 21.23 14.12 -8.10
C ARG A 157 20.20 13.38 -7.24
N ARG A 158 19.31 12.67 -7.93
CA ARG A 158 18.38 11.70 -7.34
C ARG A 158 18.98 10.30 -7.34
N TYR A 159 18.64 9.51 -6.33
CA TYR A 159 18.93 8.08 -6.25
C TYR A 159 17.63 7.30 -6.34
N ALA A 160 17.59 6.22 -7.12
CA ALA A 160 16.43 5.34 -7.15
C ALA A 160 16.23 4.71 -5.77
N PHE A 161 15.08 4.94 -5.15
CA PHE A 161 14.71 4.28 -3.90
C PHE A 161 13.90 3.02 -4.21
N SER A 162 14.21 1.94 -3.52
CA SER A 162 13.54 0.65 -3.68
C SER A 162 13.51 -0.10 -2.35
N PHE A 163 12.55 -1.01 -2.20
CA PHE A 163 12.43 -1.85 -1.01
C PHE A 163 11.81 -3.21 -1.34
N SER A 164 11.73 -4.08 -0.34
CA SER A 164 11.24 -5.44 -0.53
C SER A 164 10.39 -5.92 0.63
N PHE A 165 9.29 -6.59 0.30
CA PHE A 165 8.58 -7.46 1.22
C PHE A 165 9.04 -8.90 0.98
N VAL A 166 9.40 -9.59 2.06
CA VAL A 166 9.90 -10.96 2.06
C VAL A 166 9.05 -11.82 2.98
N PRO A 167 9.09 -13.16 2.88
CA PRO A 167 8.34 -14.01 3.80
C PRO A 167 8.71 -13.71 5.26
N ALA A 168 7.71 -13.76 6.14
CA ALA A 168 7.89 -13.62 7.58
C ALA A 168 8.93 -14.62 8.11
N SER A 169 9.74 -14.15 9.06
CA SER A 169 10.85 -14.93 9.61
C SER A 169 10.97 -14.73 11.11
N ALA A 170 11.26 -15.80 11.84
CA ALA A 170 11.59 -15.74 13.27
C ALA A 170 12.87 -14.95 13.56
N ASP A 171 13.72 -14.70 12.55
CA ASP A 171 14.92 -13.88 12.67
C ASP A 171 14.64 -12.37 12.46
N ALA A 172 13.41 -11.99 12.12
CA ALA A 172 13.05 -10.60 11.87
C ALA A 172 13.01 -9.79 13.18
N ALA A 173 13.61 -8.60 13.14
CA ALA A 173 13.55 -7.68 14.28
C ALA A 173 12.12 -7.11 14.40
N PRO A 174 11.41 -7.30 15.53
CA PRO A 174 10.05 -6.81 15.70
C PRO A 174 10.04 -5.28 15.91
N ILE A 175 9.16 -4.59 15.19
CA ILE A 175 8.93 -3.15 15.26
C ILE A 175 7.42 -2.92 15.40
N GLY A 176 7.01 -2.14 16.40
CA GLY A 176 5.59 -1.90 16.69
C GLY A 176 4.90 -2.99 17.51
N PHE A 177 5.60 -4.02 17.99
CA PHE A 177 4.99 -5.16 18.68
C PHE A 177 4.67 -4.92 20.17
N ALA A 178 5.07 -3.78 20.75
CA ALA A 178 4.72 -3.29 22.09
C ALA A 178 4.45 -4.35 23.20
N ASP A 179 5.38 -5.28 23.46
CA ASP A 179 5.20 -6.39 24.44
C ASP A 179 3.81 -7.08 24.35
N ASP A 180 3.22 -7.10 23.15
CA ASP A 180 1.87 -7.59 22.87
C ASP A 180 1.95 -9.09 22.54
N PRO A 181 1.49 -9.97 23.45
CA PRO A 181 1.56 -11.41 23.23
C PRO A 181 0.67 -11.87 22.07
N ASP A 182 -0.40 -11.13 21.77
CA ASP A 182 -1.30 -11.46 20.65
C ASP A 182 -0.62 -11.11 19.32
N ALA A 183 0.13 -10.00 19.27
CA ALA A 183 0.95 -9.65 18.11
C ALA A 183 2.01 -10.71 17.81
N LEU A 184 2.72 -11.17 18.84
CA LEU A 184 3.74 -12.23 18.70
C LEU A 184 3.12 -13.54 18.21
N ALA A 185 1.99 -13.95 18.78
CA ALA A 185 1.29 -15.16 18.35
C ALA A 185 0.79 -15.07 16.90
N ALA A 186 0.25 -13.91 16.50
CA ALA A 186 -0.18 -13.67 15.14
C ALA A 186 0.99 -13.65 14.15
N TYR A 187 2.14 -13.07 14.53
CA TYR A 187 3.33 -13.11 13.68
C TYR A 187 3.93 -14.52 13.58
N ASP A 188 3.88 -15.34 14.64
CA ASP A 188 4.25 -16.75 14.57
C ASP A 188 3.38 -17.52 13.56
N GLU A 189 2.09 -17.19 13.46
CA GLU A 189 1.21 -17.71 12.40
C GLU A 189 1.67 -17.24 11.01
N ALA A 190 2.08 -15.98 10.86
CA ALA A 190 2.63 -15.46 9.60
C ALA A 190 3.90 -16.18 9.17
N VAL A 191 4.82 -16.45 10.12
CA VAL A 191 6.04 -17.24 9.89
C VAL A 191 5.67 -18.66 9.46
N ALA A 192 4.71 -19.30 10.13
CA ALA A 192 4.27 -20.65 9.80
C ALA A 192 3.61 -20.74 8.41
N GLY A 193 2.88 -19.70 8.01
CA GLY A 193 2.26 -19.57 6.69
C GLY A 193 3.22 -19.13 5.58
N GLY A 194 4.42 -18.64 5.93
CA GLY A 194 5.35 -18.05 4.97
C GLY A 194 4.82 -16.76 4.33
N TYR A 195 3.98 -16.02 5.05
CA TYR A 195 3.34 -14.81 4.54
C TYR A 195 4.32 -13.62 4.57
N SER A 196 4.38 -12.84 3.49
CA SER A 196 5.11 -11.57 3.46
C SER A 196 4.30 -10.44 4.08
N VAL A 197 2.97 -10.53 3.98
CA VAL A 197 1.99 -9.60 4.54
C VAL A 197 0.88 -10.39 5.22
N TYR A 198 0.45 -9.96 6.41
CA TYR A 198 -0.57 -10.67 7.19
C TYR A 198 -1.51 -9.70 7.91
N TYR A 199 -2.80 -9.77 7.60
CA TYR A 199 -3.83 -8.91 8.20
C TYR A 199 -4.66 -9.69 9.20
N VAL A 200 -4.83 -9.14 10.39
CA VAL A 200 -5.72 -9.65 11.43
C VAL A 200 -6.70 -8.54 11.79
N GLY A 201 -7.99 -8.84 11.75
CA GLY A 201 -8.98 -7.83 12.08
C GLY A 201 -10.41 -8.33 12.04
N THR A 202 -11.33 -7.36 12.10
CA THR A 202 -12.77 -7.60 12.10
C THR A 202 -13.46 -6.64 11.15
N ALA A 203 -14.23 -7.21 10.22
CA ALA A 203 -15.17 -6.47 9.39
C ALA A 203 -16.58 -6.55 10.00
N THR A 204 -17.26 -5.41 10.11
CA THR A 204 -18.64 -5.32 10.60
C THR A 204 -19.52 -4.62 9.57
N PHE A 205 -20.60 -5.26 9.18
CA PHE A 205 -21.59 -4.68 8.30
C PHE A 205 -22.36 -3.59 9.06
N GLN A 206 -22.20 -2.35 8.62
CA GLN A 206 -22.87 -1.16 9.16
C GLN A 206 -23.91 -0.59 8.18
N GLY A 207 -24.02 -1.18 6.99
CA GLY A 207 -25.06 -0.86 6.03
C GLY A 207 -26.47 -0.99 6.64
N GLY A 208 -27.32 -0.03 6.29
CA GLY A 208 -28.70 0.03 6.78
C GLY A 208 -29.73 -0.47 5.77
N SER A 209 -31.00 -0.21 6.07
CA SER A 209 -32.11 -0.46 5.13
C SER A 209 -32.07 0.40 3.86
N THR A 210 -31.09 1.29 3.74
CA THR A 210 -30.86 2.17 2.59
C THR A 210 -29.95 1.56 1.54
N CYS A 211 -29.35 0.39 1.80
CA CYS A 211 -28.56 -0.30 0.81
C CYS A 211 -29.41 -0.70 -0.40
N GLU A 212 -28.92 -0.39 -1.59
CA GLU A 212 -29.47 -0.85 -2.86
C GLU A 212 -28.78 -2.15 -3.27
N SER A 213 -29.53 -3.07 -3.87
CA SER A 213 -28.96 -4.28 -4.47
C SER A 213 -29.44 -4.44 -5.91
N ALA A 214 -28.54 -4.96 -6.75
CA ALA A 214 -28.86 -5.29 -8.13
C ALA A 214 -29.77 -6.54 -8.26
N ASP A 215 -29.86 -7.37 -7.20
CA ASP A 215 -30.85 -8.44 -7.09
C ASP A 215 -31.57 -8.39 -5.72
N PRO A 216 -32.83 -7.91 -5.66
CA PRO A 216 -33.58 -7.87 -4.41
C PRO A 216 -34.01 -9.25 -3.89
N ALA A 217 -33.82 -10.33 -4.67
CA ALA A 217 -34.13 -11.70 -4.25
C ALA A 217 -33.00 -12.39 -3.47
N TYR A 218 -31.77 -11.85 -3.50
CA TYR A 218 -30.65 -12.39 -2.76
C TYR A 218 -30.83 -12.19 -1.24
N ASP A 219 -30.58 -13.24 -0.46
CA ASP A 219 -30.75 -13.22 0.99
C ASP A 219 -29.48 -12.73 1.71
N PHE A 220 -29.32 -11.42 1.79
CA PHE A 220 -28.22 -10.81 2.55
C PHE A 220 -28.27 -11.07 4.06
N GLU A 221 -29.39 -11.57 4.62
CA GLU A 221 -29.44 -11.94 6.04
C GLU A 221 -28.71 -13.27 6.31
N ALA A 222 -28.45 -14.07 5.27
CA ALA A 222 -27.62 -15.27 5.38
C ALA A 222 -26.11 -14.95 5.46
N VAL A 223 -25.70 -13.75 5.03
CA VAL A 223 -24.31 -13.28 5.12
C VAL A 223 -24.04 -12.80 6.56
N PRO A 224 -22.99 -13.29 7.24
CA PRO A 224 -22.70 -12.86 8.61
C PRO A 224 -22.41 -11.36 8.66
N LYS A 225 -22.94 -10.66 9.65
CA LYS A 225 -22.76 -9.19 9.80
C LYS A 225 -21.47 -8.81 10.53
N THR A 226 -20.76 -9.79 11.07
CA THR A 226 -19.45 -9.61 11.69
C THR A 226 -18.55 -10.74 11.21
N VAL A 227 -17.41 -10.39 10.64
CA VAL A 227 -16.44 -11.34 10.09
C VAL A 227 -15.09 -11.05 10.71
N ARG A 228 -14.62 -11.96 11.56
CA ARG A 228 -13.22 -11.98 11.97
C ARG A 228 -12.40 -12.56 10.82
N PHE A 229 -11.25 -11.96 10.52
CA PHE A 229 -10.39 -12.42 9.44
C PHE A 229 -8.93 -12.50 9.85
N LYS A 230 -8.23 -13.39 9.15
CA LYS A 230 -6.79 -13.64 9.18
C LYS A 230 -6.32 -13.86 7.75
N LEU A 231 -5.98 -12.78 7.06
CA LEU A 231 -5.65 -12.81 5.62
C LEU A 231 -4.14 -12.86 5.44
N GLY A 232 -3.63 -14.02 5.03
CA GLY A 232 -2.21 -14.25 4.77
C GLY A 232 -1.84 -14.23 3.30
N PHE A 233 -0.83 -13.44 2.97
CA PHE A 233 -0.33 -13.25 1.62
C PHE A 233 1.13 -13.69 1.51
N ASP A 234 1.37 -14.81 0.83
CA ASP A 234 2.68 -15.37 0.46
C ASP A 234 3.24 -14.68 -0.79
N THR A 235 3.22 -13.35 -0.79
CA THR A 235 3.48 -12.47 -1.95
C THR A 235 4.76 -11.67 -1.74
N PRO A 236 5.96 -12.28 -1.77
CA PRO A 236 7.19 -11.51 -1.74
C PRO A 236 7.30 -10.61 -2.99
N VAL A 237 7.67 -9.35 -2.78
CA VAL A 237 7.71 -8.32 -3.84
C VAL A 237 8.94 -7.45 -3.68
N HIS A 238 9.52 -7.06 -4.80
CA HIS A 238 10.47 -5.97 -4.87
C HIS A 238 9.78 -4.75 -5.48
N TYR A 239 9.68 -3.68 -4.71
CA TYR A 239 9.18 -2.38 -5.15
C TYR A 239 10.38 -1.58 -5.62
N ARG A 240 10.51 -1.40 -6.93
CA ARG A 240 11.70 -0.84 -7.55
C ARG A 240 11.47 0.58 -8.02
N ASN A 241 12.46 1.43 -7.79
CA ASN A 241 12.59 2.74 -8.40
C ASN A 241 11.33 3.60 -8.24
N CYS A 242 10.87 3.70 -6.99
CA CYS A 242 9.62 4.37 -6.66
C CYS A 242 9.63 5.84 -7.07
N GLN A 243 8.46 6.32 -7.48
CA GLN A 243 8.18 7.74 -7.64
C GLN A 243 8.13 8.41 -6.25
N ASN A 244 8.35 9.72 -6.21
CA ASN A 244 8.36 10.47 -4.96
C ASN A 244 7.76 11.85 -5.17
N GLU A 245 6.59 12.06 -4.57
CA GLU A 245 5.81 13.31 -4.63
C GLU A 245 6.57 14.54 -4.12
N ASN A 246 7.58 14.34 -3.27
CA ASN A 246 8.38 15.41 -2.70
C ASN A 246 9.51 15.89 -3.63
N ASN A 247 9.71 15.26 -4.79
CA ASN A 247 10.69 15.72 -5.75
C ASN A 247 10.16 16.92 -6.55
N ASP A 248 11.00 17.95 -6.68
CA ASP A 248 10.72 19.08 -7.57
C ASP A 248 10.95 18.73 -9.05
N GLY A 249 10.04 19.15 -9.91
CA GLY A 249 10.22 19.15 -11.38
C GLY A 249 9.21 18.26 -12.12
N ASP A 250 9.37 18.19 -13.43
CA ASP A 250 8.42 17.45 -14.29
C ASP A 250 8.67 15.94 -14.18
N PRO A 251 7.61 15.10 -14.09
CA PRO A 251 7.72 13.65 -14.16
C PRO A 251 8.06 13.19 -15.60
N LEU A 252 8.43 11.91 -15.73
CA LEU A 252 8.55 11.26 -17.04
C LEU A 252 7.15 11.01 -17.65
N PRO A 253 7.05 10.76 -18.97
CA PRO A 253 5.77 10.43 -19.58
C PRO A 253 5.11 9.22 -18.90
N ASP A 254 3.80 9.33 -18.66
CA ASP A 254 2.97 8.31 -18.01
C ASP A 254 3.32 8.05 -16.52
N GLU A 255 4.06 8.95 -15.89
CA GLU A 255 4.34 8.98 -14.45
C GLU A 255 3.74 10.21 -13.78
N GLU A 256 3.45 10.08 -12.49
CA GLU A 256 2.81 11.13 -11.70
C GLU A 256 3.85 12.04 -11.05
N PHE A 257 4.95 11.44 -10.58
CA PHE A 257 6.06 12.14 -9.94
C PHE A 257 7.41 11.66 -10.47
N GLN A 258 8.44 12.44 -10.17
CA GLN A 258 9.81 12.05 -10.45
C GLN A 258 10.23 10.84 -9.59
N ARG A 259 10.92 9.89 -10.21
CA ARG A 259 11.50 8.72 -9.57
C ARG A 259 12.61 9.06 -8.57
N GLY A 260 12.75 8.23 -7.55
CA GLY A 260 13.86 8.26 -6.60
C GLY A 260 13.76 9.35 -5.52
N ILE A 261 14.84 9.52 -4.78
CA ILE A 261 14.95 10.48 -3.68
C ILE A 261 16.09 11.46 -3.91
N SER A 262 15.81 12.74 -3.67
CA SER A 262 16.83 13.79 -3.61
C SER A 262 17.48 13.80 -2.23
N ILE A 263 18.81 13.69 -2.15
CA ILE A 263 19.53 13.71 -0.87
C ILE A 263 20.00 15.12 -0.57
N LEU A 264 19.47 15.69 0.52
CA LEU A 264 19.65 17.09 0.86
C LEU A 264 20.96 17.30 1.64
N THR A 265 21.71 18.36 1.36
CA THR A 265 23.02 18.60 1.98
C THR A 265 22.91 18.87 3.49
N ASN A 266 23.74 18.21 4.30
CA ASN A 266 23.77 18.34 5.77
C ASN A 266 22.42 18.08 6.48
N GLN A 267 21.51 17.31 5.88
CA GLN A 267 20.23 16.98 6.50
C GLN A 267 19.74 15.58 6.07
N ALA A 268 18.77 15.06 6.81
CA ALA A 268 18.09 13.82 6.43
C ALA A 268 17.06 14.11 5.33
N SER A 269 17.06 13.27 4.29
CA SER A 269 15.92 13.07 3.41
C SER A 269 15.10 11.88 3.92
N VAL A 270 13.77 11.94 3.82
CA VAL A 270 12.90 10.85 4.29
C VAL A 270 12.44 10.01 3.10
N ALA A 271 12.61 8.69 3.23
CA ALA A 271 12.01 7.68 2.37
C ALA A 271 11.06 6.82 3.22
N GLN A 272 9.78 7.18 3.22
CA GLN A 272 8.73 6.40 3.85
C GLN A 272 8.21 5.35 2.87
N ILE A 273 8.22 4.09 3.28
CA ILE A 273 7.41 3.04 2.68
C ILE A 273 5.98 3.24 3.17
N THR A 274 5.04 3.49 2.27
CA THR A 274 3.61 3.51 2.58
C THR A 274 3.00 2.15 2.20
N VAL A 275 2.13 1.61 3.07
CA VAL A 275 1.43 0.35 2.86
C VAL A 275 -0.07 0.60 2.77
N HIS A 276 -0.60 0.59 1.55
CA HIS A 276 -2.02 0.77 1.25
C HIS A 276 -2.83 -0.50 1.49
N ILE A 277 -3.42 -0.59 2.69
CA ILE A 277 -4.06 -1.81 3.15
C ILE A 277 -5.39 -2.13 2.43
N GLU A 278 -5.92 -1.20 1.64
CA GLU A 278 -7.17 -1.34 0.90
C GLU A 278 -7.03 -2.17 -0.38
N HIS A 279 -5.81 -2.33 -0.91
CA HIS A 279 -5.53 -3.02 -2.17
C HIS A 279 -6.17 -4.42 -2.29
N PRO A 280 -6.13 -5.31 -1.27
CA PRO A 280 -6.79 -6.62 -1.34
C PRO A 280 -8.30 -6.57 -1.59
N PHE A 281 -8.93 -5.41 -1.37
CA PHE A 281 -10.37 -5.21 -1.48
C PHE A 281 -10.80 -4.52 -2.79
N TYR A 282 -9.83 -4.17 -3.65
CA TYR A 282 -10.09 -3.57 -4.95
C TYR A 282 -10.99 -4.43 -5.84
N SER A 283 -11.89 -3.77 -6.57
CA SER A 283 -12.75 -4.40 -7.56
C SER A 283 -12.17 -4.44 -8.98
N ALA A 284 -10.97 -3.90 -9.18
CA ALA A 284 -10.26 -3.93 -10.45
C ALA A 284 -8.75 -4.07 -10.25
N VAL A 285 -8.04 -4.54 -11.29
CA VAL A 285 -6.56 -4.52 -11.34
C VAL A 285 -5.97 -3.13 -11.66
N GLN A 286 -6.83 -2.13 -11.83
CA GLN A 286 -6.46 -0.73 -12.07
C GLN A 286 -6.15 -0.02 -10.74
N HIS A 287 -5.56 1.18 -10.81
CA HIS A 287 -5.32 2.01 -9.63
C HIS A 287 -6.65 2.52 -9.04
N GLU A 288 -6.80 2.43 -7.72
CA GLU A 288 -7.91 2.99 -6.91
C GLU A 288 -9.35 2.71 -7.40
N PRO A 289 -9.73 1.47 -7.73
CA PRO A 289 -11.12 1.14 -7.95
C PRO A 289 -11.89 1.13 -6.63
N PRO A 290 -13.24 1.19 -6.68
CA PRO A 290 -14.04 1.04 -5.47
C PRO A 290 -13.76 -0.29 -4.74
N ILE A 291 -13.80 -0.25 -3.41
CA ILE A 291 -13.56 -1.41 -2.55
C ILE A 291 -14.86 -2.03 -2.02
N TYR A 292 -14.83 -3.34 -1.85
CA TYR A 292 -15.97 -4.16 -1.44
C TYR A 292 -15.56 -5.28 -0.49
N PHE A 293 -16.48 -5.72 0.38
CA PHE A 293 -16.24 -6.81 1.32
C PHE A 293 -17.26 -7.95 1.23
N ASP A 294 -18.39 -7.78 0.54
CA ASP A 294 -19.42 -8.82 0.42
C ASP A 294 -18.87 -10.15 -0.10
N GLN A 295 -17.95 -10.11 -1.07
CA GLN A 295 -17.34 -11.30 -1.67
C GLN A 295 -16.48 -12.10 -0.68
N PHE A 296 -15.94 -11.44 0.34
CA PHE A 296 -15.24 -12.07 1.46
C PHE A 296 -16.25 -12.66 2.46
N ALA A 297 -17.23 -11.86 2.88
CA ALA A 297 -18.24 -12.28 3.86
C ALA A 297 -19.13 -13.44 3.34
N ALA A 298 -19.44 -13.45 2.04
CA ALA A 298 -20.20 -14.51 1.37
C ALA A 298 -19.53 -15.89 1.47
N ARG A 299 -18.21 -15.93 1.74
CA ARG A 299 -17.48 -17.18 1.98
C ARG A 299 -17.79 -17.83 3.33
N LEU A 300 -18.52 -17.12 4.20
CA LEU A 300 -18.90 -17.58 5.53
C LEU A 300 -20.42 -17.77 5.70
N VAL A 301 -21.21 -17.73 4.63
CA VAL A 301 -22.65 -18.02 4.70
C VAL A 301 -22.87 -19.42 5.31
N GLY A 302 -23.65 -19.48 6.40
CA GLY A 302 -23.93 -20.72 7.12
C GLY A 302 -22.77 -21.30 7.94
N ALA A 303 -21.65 -20.59 8.06
CA ALA A 303 -20.56 -20.96 8.97
C ALA A 303 -20.97 -20.75 10.44
N ALA A 304 -20.18 -21.28 11.37
CA ALA A 304 -20.38 -21.01 12.80
C ALA A 304 -20.03 -19.55 13.13
N ASP A 305 -20.66 -19.00 14.18
CA ASP A 305 -20.46 -17.59 14.60
C ASP A 305 -19.00 -17.24 14.94
N ASP A 306 -18.18 -18.23 15.31
CA ASP A 306 -16.76 -18.08 15.62
C ASP A 306 -15.84 -18.36 14.44
N ALA A 307 -16.36 -18.63 13.24
CA ALA A 307 -15.56 -18.83 12.04
C ALA A 307 -14.67 -17.61 11.77
N VAL A 308 -13.43 -17.89 11.32
CA VAL A 308 -12.47 -16.87 10.91
C VAL A 308 -12.24 -17.02 9.42
N LEU A 309 -12.42 -15.92 8.68
CA LEU A 309 -12.13 -15.88 7.26
C LEU A 309 -10.61 -15.91 7.05
N THR A 310 -10.16 -16.79 6.17
CA THR A 310 -8.74 -16.92 5.75
C THR A 310 -8.65 -16.80 4.23
N THR A 311 -7.46 -16.52 3.70
CA THR A 311 -7.25 -16.40 2.26
C THR A 311 -7.51 -17.73 1.52
N GLU A 312 -7.35 -18.87 2.19
CA GLU A 312 -7.68 -20.19 1.63
C GLU A 312 -9.17 -20.34 1.29
N ALA A 313 -10.06 -19.59 1.93
CA ALA A 313 -11.50 -19.60 1.63
C ALA A 313 -11.85 -18.98 0.25
N LEU A 314 -10.89 -18.29 -0.37
CA LEU A 314 -11.00 -17.63 -1.66
C LEU A 314 -10.56 -18.53 -2.82
N ALA A 315 -9.87 -19.64 -2.53
CA ALA A 315 -9.42 -20.59 -3.54
C ALA A 315 -10.60 -21.21 -4.29
N GLY A 316 -10.50 -21.27 -5.62
CA GLY A 316 -11.52 -21.77 -6.52
C GLY A 316 -12.73 -20.84 -6.77
N VAL A 317 -12.76 -19.64 -6.19
CA VAL A 317 -13.82 -18.64 -6.45
C VAL A 317 -13.53 -17.91 -7.75
N ASP A 318 -14.52 -17.71 -8.62
CA ASP A 318 -14.34 -16.93 -9.87
C ASP A 318 -14.43 -15.42 -9.59
N PRO A 319 -13.36 -14.63 -9.79
CA PRO A 319 -13.40 -13.19 -9.56
C PRO A 319 -14.30 -12.45 -10.57
N THR A 320 -14.71 -13.10 -11.66
CA THR A 320 -15.57 -12.53 -12.72
C THR A 320 -17.04 -12.91 -12.59
N GLY A 321 -17.40 -13.68 -11.56
CA GLY A 321 -18.77 -14.10 -11.29
C GLY A 321 -18.87 -14.72 -9.90
N PHE A 322 -19.05 -13.87 -8.89
CA PHE A 322 -19.04 -14.33 -7.50
C PHE A 322 -20.30 -15.11 -7.13
N GLU A 323 -20.09 -16.21 -6.43
CA GLU A 323 -21.11 -16.99 -5.74
C GLU A 323 -20.78 -17.08 -4.24
N ASP A 324 -21.82 -17.12 -3.40
CA ASP A 324 -21.64 -17.52 -2.00
C ASP A 324 -21.38 -19.02 -1.86
N VAL A 325 -21.10 -19.50 -0.64
CA VAL A 325 -20.81 -20.93 -0.44
C VAL A 325 -21.99 -21.87 -0.69
N SER A 326 -23.21 -21.35 -0.81
CA SER A 326 -24.40 -22.12 -1.17
C SER A 326 -24.59 -22.24 -2.69
N GLY A 327 -23.77 -21.52 -3.48
CA GLY A 327 -23.85 -21.46 -4.93
C GLY A 327 -24.89 -20.44 -5.43
N ALA A 328 -25.33 -19.51 -4.58
CA ALA A 328 -26.16 -18.40 -5.03
C ALA A 328 -25.25 -17.27 -5.57
N ASN A 329 -25.59 -16.74 -6.75
CA ASN A 329 -24.91 -15.59 -7.31
C ASN A 329 -24.96 -14.42 -6.34
N LEU A 330 -23.80 -13.83 -6.05
CA LEU A 330 -23.68 -12.67 -5.19
C LEU A 330 -23.93 -11.42 -6.05
N PRO A 331 -25.01 -10.64 -5.82
CA PRO A 331 -25.26 -9.44 -6.60
C PRO A 331 -24.41 -8.27 -6.12
N TRP A 332 -24.35 -7.21 -6.93
CA TRP A 332 -23.88 -5.92 -6.46
C TRP A 332 -24.76 -5.37 -5.33
N ARG A 333 -24.10 -4.75 -4.34
CA ARG A 333 -24.73 -4.00 -3.26
C ARG A 333 -24.00 -2.67 -3.08
N SER A 334 -24.77 -1.60 -2.89
CA SER A 334 -24.27 -0.26 -2.60
C SER A 334 -25.01 0.31 -1.41
N CYS A 335 -24.28 0.83 -0.44
CA CYS A 335 -24.80 1.35 0.82
C CYS A 335 -24.41 2.81 1.08
N ASP A 336 -23.45 3.34 0.33
CA ASP A 336 -22.93 4.72 0.41
C ASP A 336 -23.69 5.71 -0.52
N GLY A 337 -24.60 5.19 -1.35
CA GLY A 337 -25.35 5.97 -2.34
C GLY A 337 -24.67 6.06 -3.71
N SER A 338 -23.53 5.41 -3.90
CA SER A 338 -22.88 5.23 -5.20
C SER A 338 -23.78 4.40 -6.11
N PRO A 339 -23.81 4.67 -7.43
CA PRO A 339 -24.61 3.88 -8.36
C PRO A 339 -24.10 2.44 -8.40
N LEU A 340 -25.04 1.48 -8.48
CA LEU A 340 -24.70 0.09 -8.71
C LEU A 340 -23.94 -0.07 -10.04
N PRO A 341 -22.88 -0.90 -10.09
CA PRO A 341 -22.25 -1.29 -11.34
C PRO A 341 -23.25 -1.94 -12.30
N ALA A 342 -22.88 -2.00 -13.59
CA ALA A 342 -23.72 -2.62 -14.60
C ALA A 342 -23.79 -4.15 -14.41
N GLY A 343 -24.97 -4.72 -14.62
CA GLY A 343 -25.22 -6.15 -14.43
C GLY A 343 -25.83 -6.45 -13.06
N THR A 344 -26.27 -7.70 -12.88
CA THR A 344 -26.84 -8.17 -11.61
C THR A 344 -25.76 -8.81 -10.76
N ASP A 345 -25.03 -9.76 -11.34
CA ASP A 345 -23.99 -10.53 -10.66
C ASP A 345 -22.73 -9.67 -10.45
N ARG A 346 -22.11 -9.83 -9.27
CA ARG A 346 -20.85 -9.17 -8.93
C ARG A 346 -19.71 -9.79 -9.74
N ALA A 347 -18.92 -8.93 -10.37
CA ALA A 347 -17.78 -9.31 -11.21
C ALA A 347 -16.69 -8.24 -11.16
N PHE A 348 -15.45 -8.62 -10.89
CA PHE A 348 -14.32 -7.71 -10.83
C PHE A 348 -13.63 -7.58 -12.19
N ASP A 349 -13.04 -6.41 -12.43
CA ASP A 349 -12.29 -6.13 -13.65
C ASP A 349 -10.86 -6.69 -13.53
N VAL A 350 -10.62 -7.78 -14.23
CA VAL A 350 -9.32 -8.46 -14.32
C VAL A 350 -8.41 -7.89 -15.42
N GLY A 351 -8.86 -6.83 -16.10
CA GLY A 351 -8.16 -6.21 -17.20
C GLY A 351 -7.95 -7.17 -18.36
N SER A 352 -6.69 -7.33 -18.78
CA SER A 352 -6.31 -8.24 -19.87
C SER A 352 -5.83 -9.62 -19.39
N ILE A 353 -5.84 -9.86 -18.08
CA ILE A 353 -5.33 -11.09 -17.48
C ILE A 353 -6.37 -12.21 -17.68
N PRO A 354 -6.00 -13.36 -18.26
CA PRO A 354 -6.92 -14.47 -18.44
C PRO A 354 -7.33 -15.10 -17.10
N VAL A 355 -8.58 -15.54 -16.99
CA VAL A 355 -9.13 -16.18 -15.78
C VAL A 355 -9.55 -17.61 -16.07
N GLY A 356 -9.32 -18.51 -15.11
CA GLY A 356 -9.88 -19.85 -15.08
C GLY A 356 -9.02 -20.88 -14.34
N PRO A 357 -9.61 -21.97 -13.83
CA PRO A 357 -8.93 -22.90 -12.91
C PRO A 357 -7.73 -23.65 -13.51
N ALA A 358 -7.56 -23.61 -14.83
CA ALA A 358 -6.47 -24.25 -15.55
C ALA A 358 -5.35 -23.27 -15.97
N GLN A 359 -5.43 -21.99 -15.60
CA GLN A 359 -4.37 -21.02 -15.91
C GLN A 359 -3.06 -21.40 -15.20
N ASP A 360 -1.94 -21.06 -15.84
CA ASP A 360 -0.66 -20.95 -15.14
C ASP A 360 -0.72 -19.68 -14.28
N PRO A 361 -0.46 -19.75 -12.96
CA PRO A 361 -0.50 -18.56 -12.10
C PRO A 361 0.51 -17.48 -12.52
N SER A 362 1.49 -17.78 -13.36
CA SER A 362 2.43 -16.79 -13.92
C SER A 362 1.84 -16.00 -15.09
N ASP A 363 0.76 -16.48 -15.70
CA ASP A 363 0.16 -15.91 -16.91
C ASP A 363 -1.30 -15.46 -16.71
N GLY A 364 -2.01 -16.01 -15.72
CA GLY A 364 -3.43 -15.73 -15.47
C GLY A 364 -3.87 -15.99 -14.04
N PHE A 365 -5.11 -15.61 -13.73
CA PHE A 365 -5.73 -15.91 -12.43
C PHE A 365 -6.45 -17.26 -12.48
N ARG A 366 -6.14 -18.16 -11.55
CA ARG A 366 -6.90 -19.40 -11.41
C ARG A 366 -8.24 -19.19 -10.72
N ASP A 367 -8.26 -18.24 -9.79
CA ASP A 367 -9.37 -17.93 -8.91
C ASP A 367 -9.19 -16.55 -8.24
N TYR A 368 -10.07 -16.23 -7.29
CA TYR A 368 -10.06 -14.98 -6.54
C TYR A 368 -8.87 -14.89 -5.59
N LEU A 369 -8.30 -16.00 -5.10
CA LEU A 369 -7.07 -15.95 -4.29
C LEU A 369 -5.91 -15.39 -5.11
N ASP A 370 -5.73 -15.85 -6.35
CA ASP A 370 -4.70 -15.30 -7.25
C ASP A 370 -4.94 -13.80 -7.55
N TYR A 371 -6.20 -13.42 -7.78
CA TYR A 371 -6.58 -12.02 -7.99
C TYR A 371 -6.23 -11.14 -6.77
N VAL A 372 -6.64 -11.55 -5.57
CA VAL A 372 -6.39 -10.77 -4.34
C VAL A 372 -4.89 -10.65 -4.08
N ARG A 373 -4.12 -11.73 -4.26
CA ARG A 373 -2.65 -11.68 -4.17
C ARG A 373 -2.05 -10.71 -5.18
N TYR A 374 -2.57 -10.68 -6.41
CA TYR A 374 -2.10 -9.78 -7.45
C TYR A 374 -2.32 -8.31 -7.09
N VAL A 375 -3.51 -7.91 -6.65
CA VAL A 375 -3.79 -6.51 -6.28
C VAL A 375 -3.09 -6.14 -4.96
N GLN A 376 -3.06 -7.04 -3.97
CA GLN A 376 -2.33 -6.86 -2.72
C GLN A 376 -0.84 -6.58 -2.96
N SER A 377 -0.22 -7.27 -3.92
CA SER A 377 1.20 -7.09 -4.21
C SER A 377 1.57 -5.68 -4.69
N THR A 378 0.60 -4.83 -5.06
CA THR A 378 0.86 -3.45 -5.48
C THR A 378 0.77 -2.44 -4.33
N GLN A 379 0.48 -2.86 -3.10
CA GLN A 379 0.20 -1.95 -1.96
C GLN A 379 1.37 -1.12 -1.42
N GLY A 380 2.60 -1.39 -1.85
CA GLY A 380 3.79 -0.73 -1.32
C GLY A 380 4.16 0.48 -2.16
N HIS A 381 4.03 1.68 -1.60
CA HIS A 381 4.32 2.96 -2.26
C HIS A 381 5.43 3.72 -1.50
N MET A 382 5.89 4.85 -2.03
CA MET A 382 6.87 5.74 -1.38
C MET A 382 6.28 7.12 -1.06
N ASN A 383 6.51 7.62 0.15
CA ASN A 383 6.20 8.98 0.62
C ASN A 383 4.76 9.43 0.33
N GLY A 384 3.82 9.18 1.25
CA GLY A 384 2.53 9.88 1.27
C GLY A 384 1.45 9.37 0.31
N GLY A 385 1.57 8.13 -0.15
CA GLY A 385 0.47 7.42 -0.78
C GLY A 385 0.57 7.29 -2.30
N GLU A 386 1.25 8.18 -3.02
CA GLU A 386 1.18 8.18 -4.49
C GLU A 386 2.51 7.89 -5.20
N GLY A 387 3.58 7.63 -4.45
CA GLY A 387 4.88 7.26 -5.01
C GLY A 387 4.91 5.84 -5.58
N LEU A 388 4.28 5.63 -6.75
CA LEU A 388 4.20 4.34 -7.43
C LEU A 388 5.58 3.75 -7.72
N CYS A 389 5.71 2.44 -7.53
CA CYS A 389 6.94 1.69 -7.80
C CYS A 389 6.73 0.69 -8.94
N PHE A 390 7.81 0.29 -9.60
CA PHE A 390 7.77 -0.90 -10.44
C PHE A 390 7.62 -2.14 -9.56
N ILE A 391 6.61 -2.96 -9.84
CA ILE A 391 6.24 -4.14 -9.04
C ILE A 391 6.93 -5.40 -9.59
N ASP A 392 8.04 -5.79 -8.97
CA ASP A 392 8.80 -7.01 -9.31
C ASP A 392 8.39 -8.15 -8.37
N ARG A 393 7.33 -8.87 -8.76
CA ARG A 393 6.76 -9.99 -7.99
C ARG A 393 7.73 -11.18 -7.94
N GLN A 394 8.04 -11.64 -6.73
CA GLN A 394 8.93 -12.78 -6.47
C GLN A 394 8.15 -14.09 -6.25
N TYR A 395 6.94 -14.18 -6.80
CA TYR A 395 6.07 -15.36 -6.76
C TYR A 395 5.36 -15.54 -8.12
N PRO A 396 4.79 -16.72 -8.41
CA PRO A 396 4.01 -16.93 -9.63
C PRO A 396 2.82 -15.97 -9.71
N SER A 397 2.89 -15.04 -10.66
CA SER A 397 1.88 -14.01 -10.90
C SER A 397 2.00 -13.49 -12.33
N PRO A 398 0.90 -13.01 -12.95
CA PRO A 398 0.97 -12.20 -14.17
C PRO A 398 1.93 -11.02 -14.01
N ARG A 399 2.62 -10.66 -15.10
CA ARG A 399 3.66 -9.62 -15.17
C ARG A 399 3.21 -8.40 -15.96
#